data_AF-A0A942B6H2-F1
#
_entry.id   AF-A0A942B6H2-F1
#
_cell.length_a   1.000
_cell.length_b   1.000
_cell.length_c   1.000
_cell.angle_alpha   90.00
_cell.angle_beta   90.00
_cell.angle_gamma   90.00
#
_symmetry.space_group_name_H-M   'P 1'
#
loop_
_entity.id
_entity.type
_entity.pdbx_description
1 polymer ?
#
loop_
_entity_poly.entity_id
_entity_poly.type
_entity_poly.pdbx_seq_one_letter_code
_entity_poly.pdbx_strand_id
1 'polypeptide(L)'
;MQIGRAAAVGRFVSERKSDRQFLALQKSYNEETMPHDLELAERIRVLVPQLDLAPNEEMSEIKMFGGLCFAINRKMTVGVGKDRLMIRLGDEDMEGAIAANAVDPMDFTGKPLRNFAYVAEGHYETDEDLLGWMQKSTTFVREHMLGKKK
;
A
#
# COMPACT_ATOMS: atom_id res chain seq x y z
N MET A 1 -22.17 36.40 1.31
CA MET A 1 -21.91 35.31 2.26
C MET A 1 -21.44 34.11 1.45
N GLN A 2 -20.13 33.85 1.45
CA GLN A 2 -19.50 32.80 0.65
C GLN A 2 -18.76 31.89 1.63
N ILE A 3 -19.25 30.66 1.80
CA ILE A 3 -18.63 29.65 2.66
C ILE A 3 -17.85 28.68 1.76
N GLY A 4 -16.53 28.75 1.84
CA GLY A 4 -15.64 27.78 1.22
C GLY A 4 -15.65 26.46 1.99
N ARG A 5 -15.72 25.35 1.26
CA ARG A 5 -15.43 24.00 1.76
C ARG A 5 -14.25 23.45 0.97
N ALA A 6 -13.10 23.38 1.62
CA ALA A 6 -11.99 22.53 1.21
C ALA A 6 -11.93 21.39 2.23
N ALA A 7 -12.09 20.16 1.77
CA ALA A 7 -12.12 18.96 2.58
C ALA A 7 -10.72 18.68 3.16
N ALA A 8 -10.68 18.39 4.46
CA ALA A 8 -9.48 18.07 5.20
C ALA A 8 -9.00 16.65 4.86
N VAL A 9 -7.86 16.56 4.19
CA VAL A 9 -7.03 15.34 4.15
C VAL A 9 -5.70 15.73 4.79
N GLY A 10 -5.32 15.03 5.85
CA GLY A 10 -4.02 15.24 6.51
C GLY A 10 -4.14 15.45 8.01
N ARG A 11 -4.41 14.38 8.75
CA ARG A 11 -4.10 14.33 10.17
C ARG A 11 -3.88 12.89 10.60
N PHE A 12 -2.63 12.43 10.57
CA PHE A 12 -2.01 11.62 11.64
C PHE A 12 -0.55 11.26 11.29
N VAL A 13 0.33 12.26 11.29
CA VAL A 13 1.79 12.08 11.45
C VAL A 13 2.24 13.05 12.54
N SER A 14 1.91 12.73 13.79
CA SER A 14 2.18 13.61 14.92
C SER A 14 2.47 12.77 16.15
N GLU A 15 3.71 12.28 16.30
CA GLU A 15 4.29 12.02 17.64
C GLU A 15 5.77 11.61 17.69
N ARG A 16 6.55 11.71 16.61
CA ARG A 16 8.04 11.60 16.71
C ARG A 16 8.73 12.79 16.04
N LYS A 17 8.65 13.95 16.70
CA LYS A 17 9.17 15.24 16.20
C LYS A 17 10.55 15.66 16.74
N SER A 18 11.26 14.85 17.52
CA SER A 18 12.53 15.30 18.15
C SER A 18 13.82 14.66 17.61
N ASP A 19 13.77 13.67 16.72
CA ASP A 19 15.00 13.11 16.16
C ASP A 19 15.54 14.01 15.04
N ARG A 20 16.66 14.69 15.31
CA ARG A 20 17.37 15.51 14.30
C ARG A 20 17.78 14.70 13.07
N GLN A 21 18.06 13.40 13.23
CA GLN A 21 18.31 12.47 12.12
C GLN A 21 17.04 12.22 11.30
N PHE A 22 15.87 12.11 11.94
CA PHE A 22 14.57 11.94 11.29
C PHE A 22 14.14 13.22 10.53
N LEU A 23 14.37 14.40 11.12
CA LEU A 23 14.15 15.69 10.47
C LEU A 23 15.13 15.95 9.31
N ALA A 24 16.37 15.45 9.38
CA ALA A 24 17.33 15.53 8.27
C ALA A 24 16.96 14.57 7.14
N LEU A 25 16.51 13.35 7.45
CA LEU A 25 15.95 12.38 6.50
C LEU A 25 14.69 12.92 5.81
N GLN A 26 13.82 13.62 6.54
CA GLN A 26 12.65 14.30 5.98
C GLN A 26 13.04 15.52 5.12
N LYS A 27 14.05 16.30 5.51
CA LYS A 27 14.53 17.45 4.71
C LYS A 27 15.27 17.06 3.44
N SER A 28 15.87 15.87 3.38
CA SER A 28 16.47 15.33 2.15
C SER A 28 15.45 14.60 1.27
N TYR A 29 14.24 14.33 1.76
CA TYR A 29 13.14 13.70 1.03
C TYR A 29 12.20 14.79 0.50
N ASN A 30 12.43 15.23 -0.73
CA ASN A 30 11.58 16.22 -1.37
C ASN A 30 10.23 15.57 -1.75
N GLU A 31 9.13 16.11 -1.24
CA GLU A 31 7.78 15.55 -1.45
C GLU A 31 7.29 15.72 -2.90
N GLU A 32 7.92 16.61 -3.66
CA GLU A 32 7.58 16.94 -5.06
C GLU A 32 8.18 15.99 -6.11
N THR A 33 9.05 15.03 -5.73
CA THR A 33 9.90 14.31 -6.71
C THR A 33 9.94 12.78 -6.56
N MET A 34 8.95 12.12 -5.95
CA MET A 34 8.91 10.65 -5.92
C MET A 34 8.17 10.12 -7.16
N PRO A 35 8.88 9.53 -8.14
CA PRO A 35 8.25 8.97 -9.32
C PRO A 35 7.55 7.67 -8.91
N HIS A 36 6.26 7.76 -8.65
CA HIS A 36 5.34 6.63 -8.60
C HIS A 36 4.33 6.83 -9.70
N ASP A 37 3.76 5.75 -10.20
CA ASP A 37 2.70 5.82 -11.18
C ASP A 37 1.47 6.53 -10.55
N LEU A 38 1.22 7.76 -11.01
CA LEU A 38 0.13 8.59 -10.50
C LEU A 38 -1.23 8.03 -10.89
N GLU A 39 -1.34 7.47 -12.09
CA GLU A 39 -2.58 6.90 -12.61
C GLU A 39 -2.95 5.66 -11.81
N LEU A 40 -1.99 4.76 -11.59
CA LEU A 40 -2.22 3.56 -10.79
C LEU A 40 -2.55 3.91 -9.33
N ALA A 41 -1.90 4.92 -8.77
CA ALA A 41 -2.22 5.41 -7.43
C ALA A 41 -3.64 5.99 -7.35
N GLU A 42 -4.08 6.75 -8.35
CA GLU A 42 -5.46 7.26 -8.42
C GLU A 42 -6.49 6.14 -8.56
N ARG A 43 -6.23 5.12 -9.40
CA ARG A 43 -7.09 3.94 -9.51
C ARG A 43 -7.26 3.25 -8.17
N ILE A 44 -6.17 3.02 -7.43
CA ILE A 44 -6.26 2.44 -6.08
C ILE A 44 -7.13 3.30 -5.16
N ARG A 45 -6.96 4.64 -5.16
CA ARG A 45 -7.78 5.56 -4.35
C ARG A 45 -9.27 5.45 -4.66
N VAL A 46 -9.63 5.31 -5.93
CA VAL A 46 -11.03 5.15 -6.38
C VAL A 46 -11.60 3.79 -5.96
N LEU A 47 -10.77 2.76 -5.88
CA LEU A 47 -11.18 1.41 -5.48
C LEU A 47 -11.26 1.20 -3.96
N VAL A 48 -10.59 2.01 -3.14
CA VAL A 48 -10.62 1.89 -1.67
C VAL A 48 -12.03 1.78 -1.08
N PRO A 49 -13.01 2.62 -1.49
CA PRO A 49 -14.37 2.54 -0.94
C PRO A 49 -15.12 1.26 -1.29
N GLN A 50 -14.64 0.47 -2.26
CA GLN A 50 -15.23 -0.81 -2.67
C GLN A 50 -14.71 -1.99 -1.83
N LEU A 51 -13.69 -1.76 -1.00
CA LEU A 51 -13.17 -2.77 -0.09
C LEU A 51 -14.08 -2.92 1.12
N ASP A 52 -14.29 -4.16 1.56
CA ASP A 52 -14.99 -4.48 2.80
C ASP A 52 -14.08 -4.23 4.01
N LEU A 53 -13.91 -2.96 4.37
CA LEU A 53 -13.16 -2.51 5.54
C LEU A 53 -14.10 -2.38 6.75
N ALA A 54 -13.64 -2.84 7.91
CA ALA A 54 -14.39 -2.65 9.15
C ALA A 54 -14.49 -1.15 9.52
N PRO A 55 -15.48 -0.71 10.32
CA PRO A 55 -15.65 0.70 10.68
C PRO A 55 -14.44 1.36 11.37
N ASN A 56 -13.56 0.57 11.97
CA ASN A 56 -12.33 1.01 12.64
C ASN A 56 -11.06 0.78 11.80
N GLU A 57 -11.22 0.34 10.56
CA GLU A 57 -10.13 0.13 9.60
C GLU A 57 -10.16 1.25 8.58
N GLU A 58 -9.08 2.02 8.54
CA GLU A 58 -8.88 3.07 7.55
C GLU A 58 -7.64 2.74 6.72
N MET A 59 -7.75 2.95 5.40
CA MET A 59 -6.61 2.86 4.52
C MET A 59 -5.83 4.18 4.58
N SER A 60 -4.57 4.07 4.97
CA SER A 60 -3.63 5.20 5.06
C SER A 60 -2.56 5.08 3.98
N GLU A 61 -2.14 6.23 3.45
CA GLU A 61 -1.01 6.32 2.54
C GLU A 61 0.30 6.47 3.33
N ILE A 62 1.23 5.54 3.12
CA ILE A 62 2.56 5.55 3.72
C ILE A 62 3.63 5.40 2.64
N LYS A 63 4.68 6.22 2.72
CA LYS A 63 5.82 6.16 1.80
C LYS A 63 6.77 5.06 2.24
N MET A 64 6.91 3.99 1.44
CA MET A 64 7.80 2.85 1.72
C MET A 64 8.28 2.22 0.41
N PHE A 65 9.38 1.47 0.46
CA PHE A 65 9.91 0.71 -0.69
C PHE A 65 10.16 1.56 -1.96
N GLY A 66 10.47 2.85 -1.78
CA GLY A 66 10.71 3.77 -2.90
C GLY A 66 9.45 4.20 -3.67
N GLY A 67 8.26 3.98 -3.10
CA GLY A 67 6.98 4.34 -3.71
C GLY A 67 5.91 4.74 -2.69
N LEU A 68 4.66 4.77 -3.16
CA LEU A 68 3.47 5.07 -2.36
C LEU A 68 2.77 3.77 -1.98
N CYS A 69 2.73 3.43 -0.70
CA CYS A 69 2.01 2.26 -0.23
C CYS A 69 0.72 2.65 0.50
N PHE A 70 -0.29 1.82 0.34
CA PHE A 70 -1.55 1.85 1.06
C PHE A 70 -1.51 0.81 2.17
N ALA A 71 -1.97 1.21 3.35
CA ALA A 71 -1.81 0.41 4.56
C ALA A 71 -3.00 0.54 5.50
N ILE A 72 -3.42 -0.58 6.09
CA ILE A 72 -4.40 -0.60 7.18
C ILE A 72 -3.62 -0.71 8.49
N ASN A 73 -3.86 0.20 9.44
CA ASN A 73 -3.16 0.21 10.73
C ASN A 73 -1.62 0.13 10.59
N ARG A 74 -1.06 0.86 9.63
CA ARG A 74 0.38 0.86 9.27
C ARG A 74 0.92 -0.48 8.77
N LYS A 75 0.07 -1.47 8.49
CA LYS A 75 0.44 -2.70 7.78
C LYS A 75 0.11 -2.52 6.30
N MET A 76 1.14 -2.53 5.46
CA MET A 76 0.98 -2.40 4.01
C MET A 76 0.13 -3.54 3.43
N THR A 77 -0.75 -3.17 2.51
CA THR A 77 -1.59 -4.07 1.71
C THR A 77 -1.11 -4.02 0.26
N VAL A 78 -1.29 -2.87 -0.39
CA VAL A 78 -0.92 -2.62 -1.79
C VAL A 78 -0.03 -1.39 -1.88
N GLY A 79 0.80 -1.27 -2.90
CA GLY A 79 1.62 -0.09 -3.11
C GLY A 79 2.06 0.08 -4.56
N VAL A 80 2.44 1.29 -4.91
CA VAL A 80 2.78 1.69 -6.27
C VAL A 80 4.21 2.24 -6.26
N GLY A 81 5.08 1.54 -6.97
CA GLY A 81 6.42 2.02 -7.30
C GLY A 81 6.40 2.85 -8.59
N LYS A 82 7.58 3.08 -9.16
CA LYS A 82 7.72 3.81 -10.43
C LYS A 82 6.95 3.14 -11.58
N ASP A 83 7.11 1.83 -11.73
CA ASP A 83 6.54 1.04 -12.82
C ASP A 83 6.08 -0.35 -12.34
N ARG A 84 5.75 -0.49 -11.04
CA ARG A 84 5.43 -1.79 -10.43
C ARG A 84 4.37 -1.68 -9.36
N LEU A 85 3.40 -2.60 -9.41
CA LEU A 85 2.45 -2.82 -8.33
C LEU A 85 3.06 -3.75 -7.28
N MET A 86 3.11 -3.28 -6.04
CA MET A 86 3.53 -4.04 -4.87
C MET A 86 2.30 -4.58 -4.15
N ILE A 87 2.33 -5.83 -3.74
CA ILE A 87 1.23 -6.45 -3.02
C ILE A 87 1.74 -7.29 -1.86
N ARG A 88 0.97 -7.32 -0.79
CA ARG A 88 1.18 -8.24 0.33
C ARG A 88 0.12 -9.35 0.31
N LEU A 89 0.54 -10.61 0.30
CA LEU A 89 -0.36 -11.76 0.19
C LEU A 89 -0.17 -12.77 1.33
N GLY A 90 -1.18 -13.60 1.58
CA GLY A 90 -1.00 -14.79 2.42
C GLY A 90 -0.10 -15.82 1.75
N ASP A 91 0.38 -16.83 2.49
CA ASP A 91 1.28 -17.84 1.91
C ASP A 91 0.58 -18.61 0.77
N GLU A 92 -0.69 -19.00 0.95
CA GLU A 92 -1.48 -19.73 -0.07
C GLU A 92 -1.73 -18.89 -1.33
N ASP A 93 -2.14 -17.63 -1.16
CA ASP A 93 -2.34 -16.69 -2.28
C ASP A 93 -1.03 -16.41 -3.02
N MET A 94 0.08 -16.32 -2.29
CA MET A 94 1.42 -16.11 -2.86
C MET A 94 1.84 -17.32 -3.71
N GLU A 95 1.69 -18.54 -3.18
CA GLU A 95 2.02 -19.77 -3.91
C GLU A 95 1.18 -19.92 -5.18
N GLY A 96 -0.14 -19.71 -5.09
CA GLY A 96 -1.03 -19.75 -6.25
C GLY A 96 -0.70 -18.68 -7.30
N ALA A 97 -0.38 -17.47 -6.85
CA ALA A 97 -0.02 -16.37 -7.75
C ALA A 97 1.33 -16.60 -8.45
N ILE A 98 2.33 -17.15 -7.75
CA ILE A 98 3.62 -17.55 -8.36
C ILE A 98 3.39 -18.66 -9.39
N ALA A 99 2.60 -19.69 -9.05
CA ALA A 99 2.31 -20.79 -9.96
C ALA A 99 1.60 -20.32 -11.25
N ALA A 100 0.82 -19.23 -11.16
CA ALA A 100 0.17 -18.59 -12.29
C ALA A 100 1.05 -17.59 -13.05
N ASN A 101 2.32 -17.39 -12.66
CA ASN A 101 3.21 -16.32 -13.13
C ASN A 101 2.61 -14.91 -13.00
N ALA A 102 1.68 -14.72 -12.06
CA ALA A 102 0.99 -13.45 -11.85
C ALA A 102 1.77 -12.50 -10.95
N VAL A 103 2.73 -13.02 -10.18
CA VAL A 103 3.56 -12.24 -9.26
C VAL A 103 5.00 -12.76 -9.22
N ASP A 104 5.92 -11.85 -8.94
CA ASP A 104 7.32 -12.15 -8.63
C ASP A 104 7.62 -11.82 -7.17
N PRO A 105 8.41 -12.65 -6.45
CA PRO A 105 8.82 -12.33 -5.08
C PRO A 105 9.56 -10.99 -5.01
N MET A 106 9.21 -10.16 -4.02
CA MET A 106 9.85 -8.86 -3.84
C MET A 106 11.20 -9.03 -3.12
N ASP A 107 12.29 -8.63 -3.78
CA ASP A 107 13.68 -8.78 -3.32
C ASP A 107 14.38 -7.42 -3.05
N PHE A 108 13.69 -6.47 -2.42
CA PHE A 108 14.22 -5.12 -2.18
C PHE A 108 15.51 -5.06 -1.32
N THR A 109 15.85 -6.12 -0.58
CA THR A 109 17.00 -6.15 0.36
C THR A 109 18.05 -7.20 0.01
N GLY A 110 17.99 -7.79 -1.19
CA GLY A 110 18.84 -8.93 -1.59
C GLY A 110 18.39 -10.28 -1.00
N LYS A 111 17.32 -10.27 -0.19
CA LYS A 111 16.56 -11.46 0.22
C LYS A 111 15.08 -11.21 -0.06
N PRO A 112 14.35 -12.20 -0.60
CA PRO A 112 12.91 -12.10 -0.76
C PRO A 112 12.22 -11.81 0.57
N LEU A 113 11.38 -10.78 0.59
CA LEU A 113 10.55 -10.48 1.74
C LEU A 113 9.37 -11.45 1.73
N ARG A 114 9.23 -12.23 2.81
CA ARG A 114 8.10 -13.14 2.95
C ARG A 114 6.78 -12.37 2.80
N ASN A 115 5.89 -12.87 1.96
CA ASN A 115 4.54 -12.36 1.73
C ASN A 115 4.49 -11.00 1.02
N PHE A 116 5.57 -10.55 0.40
CA PHE A 116 5.58 -9.36 -0.45
C PHE A 116 5.97 -9.75 -1.87
N ALA A 117 5.24 -9.20 -2.83
CA ALA A 117 5.40 -9.50 -4.25
C ALA A 117 5.28 -8.25 -5.11
N TYR A 118 5.85 -8.32 -6.30
CA TYR A 118 5.47 -7.46 -7.41
C TYR A 118 4.42 -8.19 -8.25
N VAL A 119 3.30 -7.54 -8.57
CA VAL A 119 2.34 -8.08 -9.53
C VAL A 119 2.89 -7.85 -10.93
N ALA A 120 2.89 -8.90 -11.75
CA ALA A 120 3.36 -8.82 -13.13
C ALA A 120 2.43 -7.92 -13.96
N GLU A 121 3.01 -7.16 -14.89
CA GLU A 121 2.24 -6.39 -15.90
C GLU A 121 1.28 -7.33 -16.64
N GLY A 122 0.09 -6.85 -17.01
CA GLY A 122 -0.97 -7.70 -17.57
C GLY A 122 -1.88 -8.37 -16.53
N HIS A 123 -1.51 -8.40 -15.25
CA HIS A 123 -2.33 -8.99 -14.17
C HIS A 123 -3.06 -7.96 -13.31
N TYR A 124 -3.03 -6.68 -13.66
CA TYR A 124 -3.73 -5.59 -12.97
C TYR A 124 -4.20 -4.47 -13.92
N GLU A 125 -4.42 -4.82 -15.19
CA GLU A 125 -4.81 -3.88 -16.25
C GLU A 125 -6.21 -3.31 -15.98
N THR A 126 -7.13 -4.15 -15.52
CA THR A 126 -8.50 -3.74 -15.21
C THR A 126 -8.66 -3.37 -13.76
N ASP A 127 -9.69 -2.57 -13.47
CA ASP A 127 -10.05 -2.19 -12.10
C ASP A 127 -10.55 -3.41 -11.31
N GLU A 128 -11.17 -4.38 -11.98
CA GLU A 128 -11.57 -5.66 -11.40
C GLU A 128 -10.36 -6.50 -10.98
N ASP A 129 -9.32 -6.59 -11.81
CA ASP A 129 -8.08 -7.28 -11.47
C ASP A 129 -7.40 -6.63 -10.25
N LEU A 130 -7.27 -5.30 -10.30
CA LEU A 130 -6.66 -4.51 -9.23
C LEU A 130 -7.44 -4.65 -7.92
N LEU A 131 -8.77 -4.57 -7.99
CA LEU A 131 -9.64 -4.77 -6.83
C LEU A 131 -9.49 -6.19 -6.25
N GLY A 132 -9.39 -7.21 -7.10
CA GLY A 132 -9.15 -8.59 -6.67
C GLY A 132 -7.86 -8.73 -5.87
N TRP A 133 -6.77 -8.10 -6.31
CA TRP A 133 -5.52 -8.06 -5.55
C TRP A 133 -5.66 -7.33 -4.22
N MET A 134 -6.32 -6.16 -4.23
CA MET A 134 -6.57 -5.38 -3.03
C MET A 134 -7.39 -6.16 -2.00
N GLN A 135 -8.40 -6.92 -2.44
CA GLN A 135 -9.22 -7.78 -1.58
C GLN A 135 -8.42 -8.91 -0.94
N LYS A 136 -7.63 -9.66 -1.73
CA LYS A 136 -6.74 -10.72 -1.18
C LYS A 136 -5.81 -10.16 -0.11
N SER A 137 -5.17 -9.04 -0.42
CA SER A 137 -4.23 -8.41 0.50
C SER A 137 -4.87 -7.88 1.78
N THR A 138 -6.01 -7.20 1.66
CA THR A 138 -6.72 -6.66 2.83
C THR A 138 -7.26 -7.76 3.73
N THR A 139 -7.84 -8.82 3.17
CA THR A 139 -8.26 -10.02 3.92
C THR A 139 -7.10 -10.60 4.72
N PHE A 140 -5.97 -10.87 4.06
CA PHE A 140 -4.78 -11.40 4.75
C PHE A 140 -4.26 -10.47 5.85
N VAL A 141 -4.17 -9.16 5.59
CA VAL A 141 -3.68 -8.19 6.58
C VAL A 141 -4.59 -8.12 7.80
N ARG A 142 -5.92 -8.20 7.60
CA ARG A 142 -6.93 -8.23 8.66
C ARG A 142 -6.82 -9.50 9.50
N GLU A 143 -6.78 -10.67 8.86
CA GLU A 143 -6.61 -11.95 9.56
C GLU A 143 -5.31 -11.98 10.38
N HIS A 144 -4.21 -11.51 9.80
CA HIS A 144 -2.93 -11.38 10.48
C HIS A 144 -2.90 -10.29 11.57
N MET A 145 -3.85 -9.36 11.59
CA MET A 145 -4.09 -8.46 12.75
C MET A 145 -4.87 -9.16 13.86
N LEU A 146 -5.91 -9.93 13.52
CA LEU A 146 -6.80 -10.59 14.47
C LEU A 146 -6.18 -11.83 15.12
N GLY A 147 -5.30 -12.54 14.39
CA GLY A 147 -4.58 -13.73 14.88
C GLY A 147 -3.55 -13.47 15.98
N LYS A 148 -3.34 -12.22 16.41
CA LYS A 148 -2.48 -11.87 17.57
C LYS A 148 -3.24 -11.78 18.90
N LYS A 149 -4.37 -12.46 19.06
CA LYS A 149 -5.00 -12.62 20.37
C LYS A 149 -4.30 -13.71 21.19
N LYS A 150 -3.40 -13.25 22.06
CA LYS A 150 -2.79 -13.90 23.24
C LYS A 150 -1.99 -15.19 23.02
#